data_AF-A0A2V8QCJ3-F1
#
_entry.id   AF-A0A2V8QCJ3-F1
#
_cell.length_a   1.000
_cell.length_b   1.000
_cell.length_c   1.000
_cell.angle_alpha   90.00
_cell.angle_beta   90.00
_cell.angle_gamma   90.00
#
_symmetry.space_group_name_H-M   'P 1'
#
loop_
_entity.id
_entity.type
_entity.pdbx_description
1 polymer ?
#
loop_
_entity_poly.entity_id
_entity_poly.type
_entity_poly.pdbx_seq_one_letter_code
_entity_poly.pdbx_strand_id
1 'polypeptide(L)'
;MRIETKPMVLLTFVAMLLLALSSCSLTKGKEAGERAVAQFHNQLNAGQYHEIYAQSDEGFRKAASEADAVSLFEAVHRKGEQW
;
A
#
# COMPACT_ATOMS: atom_id res chain seq x y z
N MET A 1 31.92 24.94 -28.35
CA MET A 1 31.57 24.71 -26.93
C MET A 1 32.36 23.50 -26.45
N ARG A 2 33.45 23.69 -25.69
CA ARG A 2 34.23 22.56 -25.13
C ARG A 2 33.50 22.12 -23.86
N ILE A 3 32.85 20.96 -23.90
CA ILE A 3 32.19 20.40 -22.72
C ILE A 3 33.28 19.77 -21.85
N GLU A 4 33.56 20.40 -20.70
CA GLU A 4 34.50 19.88 -19.70
C GLU A 4 33.88 18.60 -19.09
N THR A 5 34.40 17.43 -19.45
CA THR A 5 33.79 16.13 -19.12
C THR A 5 33.88 15.76 -17.64
N LYS A 6 34.88 16.27 -16.92
CA LYS A 6 35.12 16.02 -15.49
C LYS A 6 34.00 16.53 -14.57
N PRO A 7 33.56 17.80 -14.65
CA PRO A 7 32.44 18.28 -13.82
C PRO A 7 31.12 17.58 -14.20
N MET A 8 30.94 17.19 -15.46
CA MET A 8 29.71 16.52 -15.92
C MET A 8 29.58 15.10 -15.36
N VAL A 9 30.66 14.31 -15.36
CA VAL A 9 30.68 12.96 -14.76
C VAL A 9 30.43 13.03 -13.25
N LEU A 10 31.05 13.99 -12.56
CA LEU A 10 30.83 14.20 -11.13
C LEU A 10 29.37 14.54 -10.82
N LEU A 11 28.76 15.45 -11.59
CA LEU A 11 27.35 15.82 -11.44
C LEU A 11 26.42 14.63 -11.67
N THR A 12 26.67 13.81 -12.70
CA THR A 12 25.89 12.60 -12.96
C THR A 12 26.03 11.60 -11.82
N PHE A 13 27.23 11.44 -11.25
CA PHE A 13 27.46 10.53 -10.13
C PHE A 13 26.74 10.98 -8.85
N VAL A 14 26.80 12.28 -8.55
CA VAL A 14 26.07 12.88 -7.41
C VAL A 14 24.56 12.74 -7.59
N ALA A 15 24.03 12.97 -8.80
CA ALA A 15 22.61 12.79 -9.09
C ALA A 15 22.15 11.34 -8.87
N MET A 16 22.95 10.35 -9.29
CA MET A 16 22.65 8.94 -9.06
C MET A 16 22.66 8.57 -7.57
N LEU A 17 23.62 9.11 -6.79
CA LEU A 17 23.63 8.91 -5.33
C LEU A 17 22.38 9.50 -4.65
N LEU A 18 21.95 10.69 -5.06
CA LEU A 18 20.74 11.32 -4.53
C LEU A 18 19.47 10.52 -4.86
N LEU A 19 19.39 9.94 -6.07
CA LEU A 19 18.30 9.03 -6.46
C LEU A 19 18.34 7.69 -5.71
N ALA A 20 19.52 7.17 -5.36
CA ALA A 20 19.62 5.95 -4.57
C ALA A 20 19.11 6.17 -3.13
N LEU A 21 19.34 7.36 -2.55
CA LEU A 21 18.91 7.72 -1.20
C LEU A 21 17.39 7.94 -1.07
N SER A 22 16.69 8.26 -2.16
CA SER A 22 15.22 8.44 -2.13
C SER A 22 14.43 7.12 -2.10
N SER A 23 15.10 5.98 -2.28
CA SER A 23 14.48 4.65 -2.30
C SER A 23 13.93 4.17 -0.94
N CYS A 24 14.36 4.76 0.18
CA CYS A 24 13.90 4.41 1.53
C CYS A 24 12.38 4.55 1.73
N SER A 25 11.71 5.42 0.96
CA SER A 25 10.26 5.61 1.06
C SER A 25 9.47 4.40 0.51
N LEU A 26 9.97 3.77 -0.55
CA LEU A 26 9.35 2.59 -1.17
C LEU A 26 9.30 1.40 -0.21
N THR A 27 10.38 1.17 0.54
CA THR A 27 10.49 0.06 1.48
C THR A 27 9.50 0.21 2.64
N LYS A 28 9.32 1.42 3.16
CA LYS A 28 8.34 1.72 4.22
C LYS A 28 6.90 1.52 3.75
N GLY A 29 6.59 1.95 2.53
CA GLY A 29 5.27 1.76 1.93
C GLY A 29 4.93 0.27 1.78
N LYS A 30 5.89 -0.54 1.32
CA LYS A 30 5.73 -2.00 1.23
C LYS A 30 5.44 -2.62 2.59
N GLU A 31 6.26 -2.32 3.59
CA GLU A 31 6.11 -2.89 4.93
C GLU A 31 4.78 -2.49 5.61
N ALA A 32 4.34 -1.25 5.41
CA ALA A 32 3.03 -0.80 5.85
C ALA A 32 1.89 -1.57 5.16
N GLY A 33 2.01 -1.79 3.84
CA GLY A 33 1.05 -2.58 3.07
C GLY A 33 0.95 -4.03 3.53
N GLU A 34 2.08 -4.71 3.75
CA GLU A 34 2.12 -6.08 4.24
C GLU A 34 1.43 -6.23 5.61
N ARG A 35 1.68 -5.28 6.53
CA ARG A 35 0.99 -5.23 7.82
C ARG A 35 -0.51 -5.02 7.67
N ALA A 36 -0.93 -4.09 6.81
CA ALA A 36 -2.34 -3.81 6.57
C ALA A 36 -3.08 -5.02 5.99
N VAL A 37 -2.45 -5.76 5.06
CA VAL A 37 -3.01 -7.00 4.51
C VAL A 37 -3.15 -8.07 5.60
N ALA A 38 -2.12 -8.28 6.43
CA ALA A 38 -2.19 -9.23 7.53
C ALA A 38 -3.30 -8.87 8.54
N GLN A 39 -3.45 -7.59 8.87
CA GLN A 39 -4.50 -7.09 9.74
C GLN A 39 -5.90 -7.31 9.13
N PHE A 40 -6.08 -7.00 7.85
CA PHE A 40 -7.33 -7.24 7.12
C PHE A 40 -7.72 -8.72 7.18
N HIS A 41 -6.80 -9.64 6.91
CA HIS A 41 -7.08 -11.08 6.97
C HIS A 41 -7.51 -11.53 8.36
N ASN A 42 -6.83 -11.07 9.41
CA ASN A 42 -7.18 -11.42 10.79
C ASN A 42 -8.58 -10.91 11.15
N GLN A 43 -8.92 -9.69 10.77
CA GLN A 43 -10.25 -9.10 11.00
C GLN A 43 -11.33 -9.83 10.19
N LEU A 44 -11.05 -10.17 8.93
CA LEU A 44 -11.99 -10.87 8.05
C LEU A 44 -12.35 -12.24 8.64
N ASN A 45 -11.35 -13.01 9.05
CA ASN A 45 -11.53 -14.32 9.67
C ASN A 45 -12.24 -14.22 11.04
N ALA A 46 -12.05 -13.10 11.77
CA ALA A 46 -12.73 -12.84 13.03
C ALA A 46 -14.15 -12.26 12.87
N GLY A 47 -14.63 -12.05 11.62
CA GLY A 47 -15.94 -11.44 11.36
C GLY A 47 -16.05 -9.96 11.72
N GLN A 48 -14.91 -9.25 11.87
CA GLN A 48 -14.83 -7.84 12.26
C GLN A 48 -15.05 -6.90 11.06
N TYR A 49 -16.20 -7.04 10.39
CA TYR A 49 -16.46 -6.37 9.11
C TYR A 49 -16.67 -4.85 9.24
N HIS A 50 -17.26 -4.41 10.36
CA HIS A 50 -17.40 -2.99 10.67
C HIS A 50 -16.03 -2.32 10.78
N GLU A 51 -15.09 -2.95 11.50
CA GLU A 51 -13.73 -2.45 11.69
C GLU A 51 -12.99 -2.33 10.37
N ILE A 52 -13.15 -3.30 9.47
CA ILE A 52 -12.59 -3.26 8.11
C ILE A 52 -13.15 -2.04 7.36
N TYR A 53 -14.48 -1.86 7.34
CA TYR A 53 -15.10 -0.72 6.66
C TYR A 53 -14.65 0.62 7.23
N ALA A 54 -14.60 0.74 8.57
CA ALA A 54 -14.16 1.95 9.25
C ALA A 54 -12.70 2.30 8.94
N GLN A 55 -11.82 1.30 8.79
CA GLN A 55 -10.39 1.47 8.48
C GLN A 55 -10.09 1.70 7.00
N SER A 56 -11.02 1.37 6.10
CA SER A 56 -10.88 1.63 4.66
C SER A 56 -10.66 3.11 4.35
N ASP A 57 -10.09 3.40 3.18
CA ASP A 57 -9.89 4.78 2.76
C ASP A 57 -11.23 5.51 2.56
N GLU A 58 -11.19 6.85 2.60
CA GLU A 58 -12.39 7.68 2.46
C GLU A 58 -13.10 7.49 1.11
N GLY A 59 -12.35 7.24 0.03
CA GLY A 59 -12.91 6.97 -1.28
C GLY A 59 -13.76 5.71 -1.27
N PHE A 60 -13.27 4.64 -0.64
CA PHE A 60 -14.04 3.41 -0.46
C PHE A 60 -15.33 3.65 0.34
N ARG A 61 -15.24 4.30 1.51
CA ARG A 61 -16.41 4.59 2.38
C ARG A 61 -17.43 5.54 1.75
N LYS A 62 -17.03 6.34 0.76
CA LYS A 62 -17.94 7.20 -0.02
C LYS A 62 -18.60 6.45 -1.19
N ALA A 63 -17.91 5.47 -1.75
CA ALA A 63 -18.38 4.74 -2.93
C ALA A 63 -19.31 3.57 -2.59
N ALA A 64 -19.17 2.98 -1.41
CA ALA A 64 -19.99 1.86 -0.94
C ALA A 64 -20.64 2.21 0.40
N SER A 65 -21.90 1.80 0.58
CA SER A 65 -22.50 1.81 1.91
C SER A 65 -21.81 0.78 2.80
N GLU A 66 -21.84 1.01 4.12
CA GLU A 66 -21.30 0.04 5.06
C GLU A 66 -22.00 -1.32 4.93
N ALA A 67 -23.32 -1.34 4.76
CA ALA A 67 -24.09 -2.57 4.61
C ALA A 67 -23.65 -3.37 3.37
N ASP A 68 -23.41 -2.71 2.24
CA ASP A 68 -22.93 -3.37 1.03
C ASP A 68 -21.50 -3.90 1.19
N ALA A 69 -20.64 -3.13 1.85
CA ALA A 69 -19.28 -3.55 2.14
C ALA A 69 -19.23 -4.77 3.08
N VAL A 70 -20.04 -4.77 4.15
CA VAL A 70 -20.17 -5.90 5.07
C VAL A 70 -20.67 -7.14 4.32
N SER A 71 -21.71 -7.00 3.49
CA SER A 71 -22.23 -8.12 2.66
C SER A 71 -21.16 -8.69 1.74
N LEU A 72 -20.34 -7.84 1.13
CA LEU A 72 -19.19 -8.26 0.31
C LEU A 72 -18.16 -9.02 1.15
N PHE A 73 -17.76 -8.51 2.31
CA PHE A 73 -16.77 -9.15 3.17
C PHE A 73 -17.23 -10.52 3.66
N GLU A 74 -18.51 -10.64 4.05
CA GLU A 74 -19.11 -11.92 4.40
C GLU A 74 -19.07 -12.91 3.23
N ALA A 75 -19.40 -12.46 2.02
CA ALA A 75 -19.37 -13.32 0.83
C ALA A 75 -17.96 -13.81 0.51
N VAL A 76 -16.95 -12.94 0.62
CA VAL A 76 -15.55 -13.31 0.45
C VAL A 76 -15.09 -14.27 1.53
N HIS A 77 -15.39 -13.99 2.80
CA HIS A 77 -15.01 -14.85 3.93
C HIS A 77 -15.59 -16.26 3.79
N ARG A 78 -16.90 -16.38 3.53
CA ARG A 78 -17.55 -17.68 3.30
C ARG A 78 -16.95 -18.46 2.15
N LYS A 79 -16.52 -17.77 1.08
CA LYS A 79 -15.86 -18.41 -0.05
C LYS A 79 -14.46 -18.88 0.35
N GLY A 80 -13.71 -18.09 1.10
CA GLY A 80 -12.36 -18.38 1.56
C GLY A 80 -12.27 -19.61 2.47
N GLU A 81 -13.25 -19.84 3.35
CA GLU A 81 -13.30 -21.04 4.20
C GLU A 81 -13.47 -22.36 3.43
N GLN A 82 -13.85 -22.30 2.14
CA GLN A 82 -14.07 -23.49 1.30
C GLN A 82 -12.83 -23.94 0.51
N TRP A 83 -11.70 -23.23 0.65
CA TRP A 83 -10.41 -23.53 0.01
C TRP A 83 -9.35 -23.86 1.06
#